data_AF-A0A7Y5GR04-F1
#
_entry.id   AF-A0A7Y5GR04-F1
#
_cell.length_a   1.000
_cell.length_b   1.000
_cell.length_c   1.000
_cell.angle_alpha   90.00
_cell.angle_beta   90.00
_cell.angle_gamma   90.00
#
_symmetry.space_group_name_H-M   'P 1'
#
loop_
_entity.id
_entity.type
_entity.pdbx_description
1 polymer ?
#
loop_
_entity_poly.entity_id
_entity_poly.type
_entity_poly.pdbx_seq_one_letter_code
_entity_poly.pdbx_strand_id
1 'polypeptide(L)'
;MLSIIDKSNYLKGLLILARKDNKLFDSEKQIIRDIASKLDFNKDFYEEILRNLLANQYIKDEPMKFSSREVAESFLTDGFKLAFSDDDFSEKELFWLKDIAKMNGIEEHEFELLLKIHGKAKV
;
A
#
# COMPACT_ATOMS: atom_id res chain seq x y z
N MET A 1 -17.55 -7.29 -2.21
CA MET A 1 -17.03 -7.82 -0.93
C MET A 1 -15.63 -8.32 -1.21
N LEU A 2 -14.61 -7.85 -0.47
CA LEU A 2 -13.23 -8.31 -0.67
C LEU A 2 -13.08 -9.76 -0.23
N SER A 3 -12.34 -10.56 -0.99
CA SER A 3 -11.99 -11.91 -0.58
C SER A 3 -10.99 -11.89 0.58
N ILE A 4 -10.89 -13.00 1.33
CA ILE A 4 -9.88 -13.14 2.40
C ILE A 4 -8.45 -12.98 1.84
N ILE A 5 -8.23 -13.47 0.62
CA ILE A 5 -6.94 -13.36 -0.07
C ILE A 5 -6.67 -11.90 -0.42
N ASP A 6 -7.64 -11.17 -0.96
CA ASP A 6 -7.48 -9.75 -1.29
C ASP A 6 -7.20 -8.92 -0.04
N LYS A 7 -7.94 -9.13 1.05
CA LYS A 7 -7.70 -8.45 2.34
C LYS A 7 -6.25 -8.66 2.81
N SER A 8 -5.77 -9.91 2.72
CA SER A 8 -4.40 -10.27 3.11
C SER A 8 -3.35 -9.63 2.21
N ASN A 9 -3.55 -9.68 0.88
CA ASN A 9 -2.68 -9.04 -0.09
C ASN A 9 -2.67 -7.52 0.04
N TYR A 10 -3.81 -6.91 0.37
CA TYR A 10 -3.94 -5.47 0.58
C TYR A 10 -3.08 -5.00 1.74
N LEU A 11 -3.25 -5.62 2.92
CA LEU A 11 -2.46 -5.27 4.09
C LEU A 11 -0.96 -5.55 3.85
N LYS A 12 -0.62 -6.72 3.28
CA LYS A 12 0.76 -7.06 2.95
C LYS A 12 1.38 -6.06 1.98
N GLY A 13 0.64 -5.62 0.97
CA GLY A 13 1.10 -4.63 -0.01
C GLY A 13 1.41 -3.28 0.63
N LEU A 14 0.55 -2.80 1.54
CA LEU A 14 0.79 -1.56 2.27
C LEU A 14 2.01 -1.65 3.19
N LEU A 15 2.19 -2.79 3.88
CA LEU A 15 3.34 -3.02 4.74
C LEU A 15 4.66 -3.09 3.95
N ILE A 16 4.64 -3.65 2.73
CA ILE A 16 5.80 -3.64 1.84
C ILE A 16 6.11 -2.22 1.39
N LEU A 17 5.08 -1.45 1.01
CA LEU A 17 5.23 -0.06 0.57
C LEU A 17 5.87 0.79 1.67
N ALA A 18 5.29 0.76 2.88
CA ALA A 18 5.71 1.53 4.06
C ALA A 18 7.11 1.18 4.61
N ARG A 19 7.83 0.23 4.03
CA ARG A 19 9.19 -0.13 4.45
C ARG A 19 10.22 0.02 3.33
N LYS A 20 9.80 0.45 2.13
CA LYS A 20 10.68 0.50 0.94
C LYS A 20 11.84 1.50 1.12
N ASP A 21 11.60 2.58 1.84
CA ASP A 21 12.57 3.60 2.19
C ASP A 21 13.34 3.30 3.51
N ASN A 22 12.98 2.19 4.17
CA ASN A 22 13.50 1.73 5.46
C ASN A 22 13.25 2.73 6.61
N LYS A 23 12.21 3.56 6.50
CA LYS A 23 11.65 4.38 7.58
C LYS A 23 10.17 4.01 7.73
N LEU A 24 9.57 4.43 8.84
CA LEU A 24 8.14 4.21 9.07
C LEU A 24 7.62 5.35 9.95
N PHE A 25 7.00 6.34 9.33
CA PHE A 25 6.46 7.52 9.99
C PHE A 25 5.13 7.22 10.69
N ASP A 26 4.77 8.04 11.68
CA ASP A 26 3.51 7.83 12.41
C ASP A 26 2.26 8.10 11.54
N SER A 27 2.37 8.97 10.53
CA SER A 27 1.34 9.19 9.51
C SER A 27 1.05 7.91 8.73
N GLU A 28 2.09 7.21 8.27
CA GLU A 28 1.96 5.95 7.54
C GLU A 28 1.36 4.85 8.43
N LYS A 29 1.83 4.73 9.69
CA LYS A 29 1.25 3.78 10.66
C LYS A 29 -0.23 4.03 10.84
N GLN A 30 -0.65 5.30 10.93
CA GLN A 30 -2.07 5.62 11.10
C GLN A 30 -2.91 5.19 9.89
N ILE A 31 -2.42 5.43 8.67
CA ILE A 31 -3.10 4.99 7.44
C ILE A 31 -3.22 3.46 7.41
N ILE A 32 -2.16 2.73 7.74
CA ILE A 32 -2.18 1.26 7.78
C ILE A 32 -3.18 0.76 8.82
N ARG A 33 -3.24 1.37 10.01
CA ARG A 33 -4.21 1.02 11.06
C ARG A 33 -5.65 1.20 10.58
N ASP A 34 -5.94 2.36 9.98
CA ASP A 34 -7.28 2.69 9.51
C ASP A 34 -7.74 1.70 8.43
N ILE A 35 -6.84 1.32 7.53
CA ILE A 35 -7.14 0.34 6.48
C ILE A 35 -7.26 -1.07 7.07
N ALA A 36 -6.33 -1.50 7.91
CA ALA A 36 -6.36 -2.84 8.52
C ALA A 36 -7.66 -3.05 9.32
N SER A 37 -8.10 -2.04 10.07
CA SER A 37 -9.38 -2.07 10.77
C SER A 37 -10.57 -2.17 9.81
N LYS A 38 -10.58 -1.44 8.69
CA LYS A 38 -11.65 -1.53 7.66
C LYS A 38 -11.69 -2.88 6.94
N LEU A 39 -10.56 -3.58 6.89
CA LEU A 39 -10.46 -4.93 6.34
C LEU A 39 -10.79 -6.04 7.37
N ASP A 40 -11.22 -5.66 8.58
CA ASP A 40 -11.56 -6.55 9.70
C ASP A 40 -10.37 -7.35 10.26
N PHE A 41 -9.14 -6.82 10.16
CA PHE A 41 -8.00 -7.43 10.85
C PHE A 41 -8.05 -7.13 12.35
N ASN A 42 -7.61 -8.11 13.14
CA ASN A 42 -7.48 -7.95 14.59
C ASN A 42 -6.45 -6.85 14.91
N LYS A 43 -6.78 -5.99 15.88
CA LYS A 43 -5.93 -4.88 16.32
C LYS A 43 -4.55 -5.32 16.78
N ASP A 44 -4.49 -6.32 17.65
CA ASP A 44 -3.22 -6.78 18.23
C ASP A 44 -2.30 -7.34 17.14
N PHE A 45 -2.89 -8.00 16.14
CA PHE A 45 -2.17 -8.54 14.98
C PHE A 45 -1.45 -7.46 14.16
N TYR A 46 -2.16 -6.44 13.66
CA TYR A 46 -1.51 -5.43 12.82
C TYR A 46 -0.60 -4.50 13.64
N GLU A 47 -0.88 -4.25 14.92
CA GLU A 47 0.01 -3.49 15.78
C GLU A 47 1.34 -4.22 16.04
N GLU A 48 1.31 -5.55 16.19
CA GLU A 48 2.52 -6.36 16.33
C GLU A 48 3.37 -6.32 15.06
N ILE A 49 2.73 -6.41 13.89
CA ILE A 49 3.43 -6.31 12.61
C ILE A 49 4.07 -4.92 12.45
N LEU A 50 3.34 -3.84 12.72
CA LEU A 50 3.86 -2.47 12.61
C LEU A 50 5.06 -2.24 13.56
N ARG A 51 5.01 -2.76 14.79
CA ARG A 51 6.13 -2.67 15.75
C ARG A 51 7.41 -3.35 15.23
N ASN A 52 7.25 -4.44 14.48
CA ASN A 52 8.36 -5.26 14.02
C ASN A 52 8.67 -5.08 12.52
N LEU A 53 7.99 -4.18 11.82
CA LEU A 53 7.96 -4.13 10.35
C LEU A 53 9.36 -4.02 9.73
N LEU A 54 10.17 -3.07 10.23
CA LEU A 54 11.53 -2.84 9.73
C LEU A 54 12.50 -3.98 10.08
N ALA A 55 12.25 -4.71 11.18
CA ALA A 55 13.06 -5.87 11.57
C ALA A 55 12.58 -7.17 10.89
N ASN A 56 11.42 -7.15 10.23
CA ASN A 56 10.78 -8.34 9.70
C ASN A 56 11.30 -8.69 8.29
N GLN A 57 12.29 -9.57 8.26
CA GLN A 57 12.89 -10.15 7.06
C GLN A 57 12.00 -11.16 6.30
N TYR A 58 10.85 -11.55 6.86
CA TYR A 58 9.99 -12.59 6.27
C TYR A 58 8.93 -12.05 5.32
N ILE A 59 8.67 -10.74 5.34
CA ILE A 59 7.83 -10.12 4.33
C ILE A 59 8.65 -10.09 3.03
N LYS A 60 8.17 -10.77 1.99
CA LYS A 60 8.79 -10.76 0.66
C LYS A 60 8.27 -9.58 -0.16
N ASP A 61 9.17 -8.91 -0.86
CA ASP A 61 8.87 -7.85 -1.82
C ASP A 61 8.37 -8.43 -3.15
N GLU A 62 7.19 -9.06 -3.11
CA GLU A 62 6.52 -9.57 -4.31
C GLU A 62 5.28 -8.70 -4.62
N PRO A 63 5.13 -8.20 -5.87
CA PRO A 63 3.98 -7.37 -6.23
C PRO A 63 2.70 -8.20 -6.16
N MET A 64 1.61 -7.55 -5.75
CA MET A 64 0.35 -8.24 -5.47
C MET A 64 -0.55 -8.28 -6.71
N LYS A 65 -1.05 -9.47 -7.03
CA LYS A 65 -2.21 -9.63 -7.91
C LYS A 65 -3.47 -9.72 -7.07
N PHE A 66 -4.44 -8.88 -7.39
CA PHE A 66 -5.76 -8.87 -6.78
C PHE A 66 -6.75 -9.68 -7.61
N SER A 67 -7.86 -10.07 -6.99
CA SER A 67 -8.92 -10.84 -7.66
C SER A 67 -9.64 -10.05 -8.75
N SER A 68 -9.69 -8.72 -8.62
CA SER A 68 -10.31 -7.84 -9.59
C SER A 68 -9.54 -6.53 -9.73
N ARG A 69 -9.77 -5.87 -10.87
CA ARG A 69 -9.12 -4.60 -11.18
C ARG A 69 -9.58 -3.48 -10.23
N GLU A 70 -10.84 -3.48 -9.81
CA GLU A 70 -11.39 -2.50 -8.88
C GLU A 70 -10.69 -2.55 -7.50
N VAL A 71 -10.29 -3.75 -7.06
CA VAL A 71 -9.52 -3.93 -5.83
C VAL A 71 -8.11 -3.36 -6.00
N ALA A 72 -7.49 -3.62 -7.16
CA ALA A 72 -6.16 -3.07 -7.47
C ALA A 72 -6.18 -1.54 -7.55
N GLU A 73 -7.19 -0.94 -8.19
CA GLU A 73 -7.38 0.51 -8.24
C GLU A 73 -7.56 1.11 -6.83
N SER A 74 -8.41 0.48 -6.00
CA SER A 74 -8.60 0.89 -4.59
C SER A 74 -7.28 0.83 -3.82
N PHE A 75 -6.53 -0.26 -3.99
CA PHE A 75 -5.21 -0.44 -3.39
C PHE A 75 -4.23 0.66 -3.83
N LEU A 76 -4.16 0.97 -5.12
CA LEU A 76 -3.28 2.02 -5.63
C LEU A 76 -3.64 3.39 -5.06
N THR A 77 -4.93 3.72 -4.99
CA THR A 77 -5.39 4.97 -4.38
C THR A 77 -4.94 5.10 -2.92
N ASP A 78 -5.08 4.05 -2.12
CA ASP A 78 -4.61 4.08 -0.73
C ASP A 78 -3.08 4.00 -0.61
N GLY A 79 -2.42 3.29 -1.53
CA GLY A 79 -0.97 3.25 -1.64
C GLY A 79 -0.38 4.63 -1.94
N PHE A 80 -1.00 5.42 -2.83
CA PHE A 80 -0.60 6.81 -3.03
C PHE A 80 -0.79 7.63 -1.75
N LYS A 81 -1.95 7.54 -1.08
CA LYS A 81 -2.13 8.27 0.18
C LYS A 81 -1.08 7.94 1.22
N LEU A 82 -0.66 6.67 1.30
CA LEU A 82 0.41 6.23 2.18
C LEU A 82 1.75 6.85 1.79
N ALA A 83 2.16 6.68 0.53
CA ALA A 83 3.45 7.12 0.02
C ALA A 83 3.61 8.66 -0.04
N PHE A 84 2.50 9.40 -0.08
CA PHE A 84 2.46 10.86 0.00
C PHE A 84 2.07 11.38 1.41
N SER A 85 2.00 10.49 2.41
CA SER A 85 1.61 10.89 3.77
C SER A 85 2.72 11.63 4.52
N ASP A 86 3.95 11.43 4.09
CA ASP A 86 5.13 12.18 4.48
C ASP A 86 5.66 13.02 3.30
N ASP A 87 6.74 13.76 3.52
CA ASP A 87 7.39 14.58 2.51
C ASP A 87 8.54 13.83 1.79
N ASP A 88 8.64 12.50 1.92
CA ASP A 88 9.76 11.65 1.44
C ASP A 88 9.30 10.58 0.44
N PHE A 89 8.42 10.96 -0.51
CA PHE A 89 8.01 10.06 -1.59
C PHE A 89 9.22 9.64 -2.44
N SER A 90 9.57 8.37 -2.37
CA SER A 90 10.76 7.83 -3.04
C SER A 90 10.43 7.21 -4.39
N GLU A 91 11.38 7.25 -5.34
CA GLU A 91 11.24 6.57 -6.63
C GLU A 91 10.96 5.06 -6.46
N LYS A 92 11.46 4.44 -5.38
CA LYS A 92 11.27 3.01 -5.09
C LYS A 92 9.80 2.67 -4.86
N GLU A 93 9.07 3.52 -4.16
CA GLU A 93 7.64 3.35 -3.90
C GLU A 93 6.82 3.56 -5.17
N LEU A 94 7.20 4.56 -5.97
CA LEU A 94 6.57 4.79 -7.27
C LEU A 94 6.73 3.58 -8.20
N PHE A 95 7.95 3.08 -8.36
CA PHE A 95 8.22 1.89 -9.18
C PHE A 95 7.44 0.68 -8.66
N TRP A 96 7.35 0.53 -7.34
CA TRP A 96 6.59 -0.56 -6.73
C TRP A 96 5.09 -0.49 -7.03
N LEU A 97 4.47 0.68 -6.87
CA LEU A 97 3.06 0.89 -7.19
C LEU A 97 2.79 0.69 -8.69
N LYS A 98 3.73 1.09 -9.53
CA LYS A 98 3.66 0.88 -10.98
C LYS A 98 3.72 -0.61 -11.36
N ASP A 99 4.56 -1.40 -10.70
CA ASP A 99 4.62 -2.85 -10.90
C ASP A 99 3.29 -3.54 -10.52
N ILE A 100 2.66 -3.08 -9.44
CA ILE A 100 1.33 -3.56 -9.03
C ILE A 100 0.28 -3.18 -10.08
N ALA A 101 0.28 -1.94 -10.58
CA ALA A 101 -0.64 -1.50 -11.63
C ALA A 101 -0.54 -2.39 -12.88
N LYS A 102 0.69 -2.60 -13.37
CA LYS A 102 0.99 -3.45 -14.52
C LYS A 102 0.53 -4.90 -14.32
N MET A 103 0.77 -5.48 -13.13
CA MET A 103 0.36 -6.86 -12.82
C MET A 103 -1.16 -7.05 -12.81
N ASN A 104 -1.91 -5.98 -12.54
CA ASN A 104 -3.37 -6.00 -12.44
C ASN A 104 -4.09 -5.45 -13.69
N GLY A 105 -3.36 -5.20 -14.78
CA GLY A 105 -3.94 -4.73 -16.05
C GLY A 105 -4.46 -3.28 -15.99
N ILE A 106 -3.82 -2.45 -15.18
CA ILE A 106 -4.04 -1.01 -15.14
C ILE A 106 -2.99 -0.39 -16.06
N GLU A 107 -3.46 0.30 -17.10
CA GLU A 107 -2.60 0.86 -18.12
C GLU A 107 -1.83 2.08 -17.59
N GLU A 108 -0.69 2.39 -18.22
CA GLU A 108 0.18 3.50 -17.83
C GLU A 108 -0.58 4.83 -17.67
N HIS A 109 -1.44 5.16 -18.64
CA HIS A 109 -2.20 6.40 -18.64
C HIS A 109 -3.22 6.48 -17.48
N GLU A 110 -3.74 5.33 -17.04
CA GLU A 110 -4.69 5.22 -15.93
C GLU A 110 -3.96 5.36 -14.60
N PHE A 111 -2.79 4.73 -14.48
CA PHE A 111 -1.88 4.91 -13.35
C PHE A 111 -1.48 6.39 -13.18
N GLU A 112 -1.07 7.05 -14.25
CA GLU A 112 -0.72 8.47 -14.25
C GLU A 112 -1.90 9.37 -13.84
N LEU A 113 -3.13 9.00 -14.24
CA LEU A 113 -4.33 9.71 -13.82
C LEU A 113 -4.59 9.53 -12.32
N LEU A 114 -4.53 8.30 -11.81
CA LEU A 114 -4.67 8.01 -10.37
C LEU A 114 -3.61 8.74 -9.55
N LEU A 115 -2.35 8.73 -10.00
CA LEU A 115 -1.24 9.44 -9.38
C LEU A 115 -1.50 10.96 -9.34
N LYS A 116 -2.01 11.55 -10.42
CA LYS A 116 -2.34 12.99 -10.44
C LYS A 116 -3.46 13.36 -9.47
N ILE A 117 -4.48 12.50 -9.36
CA ILE A 117 -5.66 12.74 -8.51
C ILE A 117 -5.31 12.54 -7.03
N HIS A 118 -4.54 11.48 -6.72
CA HIS A 118 -4.33 11.04 -5.34
C HIS A 118 -2.93 11.32 -4.78
N GLY A 119 -1.94 11.56 -5.65
CA GLY A 119 -0.57 11.90 -5.27
C GLY A 119 -0.34 13.40 -5.03
N LYS A 120 -1.31 14.26 -5.37
CA LYS A 120 -1.28 15.69 -5.04
C LYS A 120 -2.16 15.99 -3.82
N ALA A 121 -1.70 15.58 -2.65
CA ALA A 121 -2.20 16.11 -1.39
C ALA A 121 -1.13 17.01 -0.74
N LYS A 122 -0.77 18.10 -1.43
CA LYS A 122 -0.19 19.36 -0.91
C LYS A 122 0.08 20.27 -2.11
N VAL A 123 -0.91 21.11 -2.42
CA VAL A 123 -0.72 22.35 -3.19
C VAL A 123 -0.21 23.40 -2.22
#